data_AF-A0A9E5Z0F6-F1
#
_entry.id   AF-A0A9E5Z0F6-F1
#
_cell.length_a   1.000
_cell.length_b   1.000
_cell.length_c   1.000
_cell.angle_alpha   90.00
_cell.angle_beta   90.00
_cell.angle_gamma   90.00
#
_symmetry.space_group_name_H-M   'P 1'
#
loop_
_entity.id
_entity.type
_entity.pdbx_description
1 polymer ?
#
loop_
_entity_poly.entity_id
_entity_poly.type
_entity_poly.pdbx_seq_one_letter_code
_entity_poly.pdbx_strand_id
1 'polypeptide(L)'
;MDDDLERWPVDGRLLLDGFVYDELAPMAEHKATSRLQWIRGQLNPNDTFTPRPYEQLIKVLRVMGHDRDARDVAIAKQDDLRKSGTLSLRAWLWNFVMGKLVGHGYLPWQALYFALLAILFGWAVFATAIHHDAMRPSKERITMSAKYQIGLNNGVIWTPPDYPEFNAFVYSADVFLPIVDFHQESYWLPVPINESWLWGRWYEMFLWLYIALGWIITTLGVLGLTSIVKKDKD
;
A
#
# COMPACT_ATOMS: atom_id res chain seq x y z
N MET A 1 29.96 7.27 -36.84
CA MET A 1 29.37 5.92 -36.91
C MET A 1 27.88 6.13 -37.02
N ASP A 2 27.24 5.57 -38.05
CA ASP A 2 25.79 5.70 -38.22
C ASP A 2 25.08 4.82 -37.19
N ASP A 3 24.17 5.44 -36.44
CA ASP A 3 23.44 4.84 -35.33
C ASP A 3 22.18 4.12 -35.85
N ASP A 4 22.38 2.91 -36.37
CA ASP A 4 21.37 2.14 -37.09
C ASP A 4 20.93 0.90 -36.30
N LEU A 5 19.61 0.71 -36.14
CA LEU A 5 19.05 -0.19 -35.13
C LEU A 5 19.40 -1.68 -35.35
N GLU A 6 19.65 -2.05 -36.59
CA GLU A 6 19.95 -3.42 -37.03
C GLU A 6 21.45 -3.79 -36.91
N ARG A 7 22.33 -2.81 -36.67
CA ARG A 7 23.80 -3.02 -36.68
C ARG A 7 24.41 -3.24 -35.30
N TRP A 8 23.64 -3.01 -34.24
CA TRP A 8 24.12 -3.17 -32.87
C TRP A 8 23.83 -4.57 -32.32
N PRO A 9 24.81 -5.26 -31.72
CA PRO A 9 24.63 -6.62 -31.20
C PRO A 9 23.76 -6.58 -29.93
N VAL A 10 22.56 -7.15 -30.01
CA VAL A 10 21.60 -7.23 -28.90
C VAL A 10 21.89 -8.39 -27.93
N ASP A 11 22.85 -9.26 -28.27
CA ASP A 11 23.17 -10.51 -27.55
C ASP A 11 24.21 -10.33 -26.42
N GLY A 12 24.08 -9.32 -25.56
CA GLY A 12 24.95 -9.15 -24.38
C GLY A 12 26.43 -8.83 -24.69
N ARG A 13 26.77 -8.52 -25.94
CA ARG A 13 28.13 -8.12 -26.37
C ARG A 13 28.31 -6.61 -26.46
N LEU A 14 27.27 -5.85 -26.16
CA LEU A 14 27.29 -4.40 -26.17
C LEU A 14 27.58 -3.89 -24.75
N LEU A 15 28.78 -3.34 -24.53
CA LEU A 15 29.17 -2.69 -23.27
C LEU A 15 29.12 -1.17 -23.47
N LEU A 16 28.08 -0.51 -22.96
CA LEU A 16 28.01 0.96 -22.90
C LEU A 16 28.40 1.53 -21.53
N ASP A 17 28.87 0.69 -20.59
CA ASP A 17 29.37 1.21 -19.32
C ASP A 17 30.64 2.05 -19.55
N GLY A 18 30.58 3.33 -19.17
CA GLY A 18 31.62 4.32 -19.46
C GLY A 18 31.51 5.02 -20.82
N PHE A 19 30.53 4.68 -21.66
CA PHE A 19 30.32 5.36 -22.94
C PHE A 19 29.62 6.71 -22.75
N VAL A 20 30.26 7.78 -23.24
CA VAL A 20 29.74 9.16 -23.17
C VAL A 20 29.55 9.68 -24.59
N TYR A 21 28.39 10.27 -24.86
CA TYR A 21 28.03 10.85 -26.15
C TYR A 21 27.20 12.11 -25.94
N ASP A 22 27.38 13.10 -26.80
CA ASP A 22 26.73 14.42 -26.67
C ASP A 22 25.44 14.54 -27.48
N GLU A 23 25.31 13.78 -28.57
CA GLU A 23 24.17 13.84 -29.47
C GLU A 23 23.89 12.46 -30.08
N LEU A 24 22.62 12.15 -30.33
CA LEU A 24 22.21 11.00 -31.14
C LEU A 24 22.03 11.46 -32.59
N ALA A 25 22.46 10.64 -33.56
CA ALA A 25 22.37 11.04 -34.96
C ALA A 25 20.93 11.43 -35.34
N PRO A 26 20.70 12.51 -36.12
CA PRO A 26 19.35 13.01 -36.44
C PRO A 26 18.44 12.02 -37.17
N MET A 27 19.04 11.01 -37.81
CA MET A 27 18.35 9.94 -38.54
C MET A 27 18.07 8.71 -37.67
N ALA A 28 18.60 8.68 -36.45
CA ALA A 28 18.49 7.54 -35.56
C ALA A 28 17.16 7.60 -34.77
N GLU A 29 16.60 6.43 -34.46
CA GLU A 29 15.35 6.40 -33.71
C GLU A 29 15.57 6.90 -32.27
N HIS A 30 14.90 7.98 -31.89
CA HIS A 30 15.04 8.61 -30.57
C HIS A 30 14.05 8.09 -29.51
N LYS A 31 13.18 7.13 -29.88
CA LYS A 31 12.15 6.62 -28.97
C LYS A 31 12.78 5.94 -27.75
N ALA A 32 12.27 6.28 -26.57
CA ALA A 32 12.71 5.69 -25.29
C ALA A 32 12.66 4.16 -25.30
N THR A 33 11.65 3.55 -25.91
CA THR A 33 11.45 2.08 -25.93
C THR A 33 12.59 1.33 -26.60
N SER A 34 13.04 1.79 -27.77
CA SER A 34 14.10 1.14 -28.56
C SER A 34 15.45 1.26 -27.83
N ARG A 35 15.74 2.42 -27.23
CA ARG A 35 16.98 2.65 -26.48
C ARG A 35 17.04 1.92 -25.15
N LEU A 36 15.90 1.77 -24.47
CA LEU A 36 15.80 0.95 -23.27
C LEU A 36 16.04 -0.53 -23.55
N GLN A 37 15.59 -1.04 -24.70
CA GLN A 37 15.86 -2.43 -25.11
C GLN A 37 17.36 -2.68 -25.25
N TRP A 38 18.12 -1.71 -25.79
CA TRP A 38 19.57 -1.81 -25.87
C TRP A 38 20.23 -1.85 -24.51
N ILE A 39 19.92 -0.90 -23.61
CA ILE A 39 20.51 -0.85 -22.27
C ILE A 39 20.19 -2.14 -21.50
N ARG A 40 18.96 -2.66 -21.64
CA ARG A 40 18.53 -3.92 -21.01
C ARG A 40 19.18 -5.16 -21.64
N GLY A 41 19.50 -5.13 -22.93
CA GLY A 41 20.20 -6.20 -23.64
C GLY A 41 21.68 -6.35 -23.27
N GLN A 42 22.27 -5.37 -22.56
CA GLN A 42 23.66 -5.42 -22.06
C GLN A 42 23.77 -6.12 -20.71
N LEU A 43 22.66 -6.18 -19.97
CA LEU A 43 22.62 -6.76 -18.65
C LEU A 43 22.65 -8.28 -18.77
N ASN A 44 23.83 -8.88 -18.62
CA ASN A 44 23.92 -10.30 -18.31
C ASN A 44 23.16 -10.58 -17.00
N PRO A 45 22.47 -11.72 -16.85
CA PRO A 45 21.69 -12.04 -15.65
C PRO A 45 22.48 -12.01 -14.33
N ASN A 46 23.81 -12.06 -14.41
CA ASN A 46 24.72 -12.10 -13.26
C ASN A 46 25.43 -10.76 -12.97
N ASP A 47 25.22 -9.72 -13.79
CA ASP A 47 25.88 -8.43 -13.59
C ASP A 47 25.10 -7.53 -12.62
N THR A 48 25.85 -6.77 -11.81
CA THR A 48 25.28 -5.78 -10.89
C THR A 48 24.67 -4.63 -11.68
N PHE A 49 23.45 -4.21 -11.34
CA PHE A 49 22.77 -3.11 -12.02
C PHE A 49 23.63 -1.83 -12.04
N THR A 50 23.86 -1.27 -13.23
CA THR A 50 24.63 -0.03 -13.43
C THR A 50 23.70 1.14 -13.83
N PRO A 51 23.64 2.23 -13.04
CA PRO A 51 22.75 3.36 -13.32
C PRO A 51 23.26 4.31 -14.42
N ARG A 52 24.57 4.25 -14.76
CA ARG A 52 25.24 5.24 -15.60
C ARG A 52 24.70 5.33 -17.05
N PRO A 53 24.44 4.22 -17.77
CA PRO A 53 23.93 4.30 -19.14
C PRO A 53 22.57 5.01 -19.23
N TYR A 54 21.72 4.82 -18.21
CA TYR A 54 20.43 5.50 -18.11
C TYR A 54 20.60 7.02 -17.91
N GLU A 55 21.52 7.44 -17.03
CA GLU A 55 21.76 8.86 -16.76
C GLU A 55 22.29 9.60 -17.98
N GLN A 56 23.18 8.97 -18.73
CA GLN A 56 23.69 9.53 -19.98
C GLN A 56 22.57 9.73 -21.01
N LEU A 57 21.71 8.72 -21.21
CA LEU A 57 20.59 8.83 -22.14
C LEU A 57 19.59 9.92 -21.72
N ILE A 58 19.27 10.02 -20.43
CA ILE A 58 18.38 11.07 -19.89
C ILE A 58 18.97 12.46 -20.16
N LYS A 59 20.28 12.63 -19.92
CA LYS A 59 20.98 13.89 -20.15
C LYS A 59 20.89 14.30 -21.62
N VAL A 60 21.21 13.39 -22.54
CA VAL A 60 21.22 13.66 -23.98
C VAL A 60 19.81 13.95 -24.50
N LEU A 61 18.80 13.15 -24.12
CA LEU A 61 17.41 13.39 -24.53
C LEU A 61 16.89 14.75 -24.06
N ARG A 62 17.27 15.22 -22.86
CA ARG A 62 16.92 16.57 -22.39
C ARG A 62 17.59 17.67 -23.22
N VAL A 63 18.88 17.51 -23.55
CA VAL A 63 19.62 18.48 -24.38
C VAL A 63 19.02 18.56 -25.79
N MET A 64 18.55 17.44 -26.33
CA MET A 64 17.87 17.36 -27.63
C MET A 64 16.41 17.85 -27.59
N GLY A 65 15.88 18.23 -26.42
CA GLY A 65 14.48 18.70 -26.26
C GLY A 65 13.42 17.59 -26.19
N HIS A 66 13.83 16.32 -26.06
CA HIS A 66 12.94 15.17 -25.95
C HIS A 66 12.56 14.87 -24.49
N ASP A 67 11.88 15.82 -23.83
CA ASP A 67 11.54 15.74 -22.40
C ASP A 67 10.59 14.59 -22.02
N ARG A 68 9.81 14.08 -22.97
CA ARG A 68 8.90 12.95 -22.74
C ARG A 68 9.70 11.64 -22.70
N ASP A 69 10.53 11.38 -23.70
CA ASP A 69 11.39 10.20 -23.74
C ASP A 69 12.39 10.18 -22.57
N ALA A 70 12.95 11.33 -22.18
CA ALA A 70 13.82 11.43 -21.02
C ALA A 70 13.12 11.05 -19.70
N ARG A 71 11.83 11.37 -19.55
CA ARG A 71 11.02 10.96 -18.39
C ARG A 71 10.78 9.45 -18.40
N ASP A 72 10.45 8.88 -19.55
CA ASP A 72 10.17 7.45 -19.68
C ASP A 72 11.43 6.61 -19.34
N VAL A 73 12.61 7.06 -19.79
CA VAL A 73 13.90 6.44 -19.45
C VAL A 73 14.21 6.56 -17.95
N ALA A 74 13.91 7.70 -17.33
CA ALA A 74 14.12 7.90 -15.89
C ALA A 74 13.22 6.99 -15.03
N ILE A 75 11.97 6.77 -15.45
CA ILE A 75 11.05 5.83 -14.79
C ILE A 75 11.58 4.39 -14.94
N ALA A 76 11.99 4.01 -16.15
CA ALA A 76 12.54 2.69 -16.42
C ALA A 76 13.80 2.38 -15.58
N LYS A 77 14.71 3.36 -15.43
CA LYS A 77 15.88 3.26 -14.53
C LYS A 77 15.47 2.92 -13.09
N GLN A 78 14.44 3.59 -12.58
CA GLN A 78 13.94 3.39 -11.22
C GLN A 78 13.35 1.99 -11.04
N ASP A 79 12.65 1.48 -12.06
CA ASP A 79 12.04 0.15 -12.04
C ASP A 79 13.06 -0.97 -12.14
N ASP A 80 14.10 -0.81 -12.95
CA ASP A 80 15.16 -1.81 -13.08
C ASP A 80 16.07 -1.84 -11.84
N LEU A 81 16.34 -0.68 -11.22
CA LEU A 81 17.00 -0.59 -9.91
C LEU A 81 16.20 -1.30 -8.80
N ARG A 82 14.87 -1.24 -8.84
CA ARG A 82 13.99 -1.94 -7.88
C ARG A 82 14.04 -3.46 -8.03
N LYS A 83 14.24 -3.97 -9.26
CA LYS A 83 14.31 -5.41 -9.56
C LYS A 83 15.67 -6.03 -9.21
N SER A 84 16.75 -5.25 -9.27
CA SER A 84 18.09 -5.71 -8.92
C SER A 84 18.38 -5.77 -7.41
N GLY A 85 17.53 -5.15 -6.58
CA GLY A 85 17.64 -5.26 -5.12
C GLY A 85 16.91 -6.51 -4.60
N THR A 86 17.51 -7.25 -3.67
CA THR A 86 16.81 -8.31 -2.92
C THR A 86 15.64 -7.68 -2.16
N LEU A 87 14.42 -7.87 -2.66
CA LEU A 87 13.22 -7.19 -2.18
C LEU A 87 12.84 -7.70 -0.79
N SER A 88 13.23 -6.94 0.24
CA SER A 88 12.64 -7.00 1.57
C SER A 88 11.11 -6.86 1.49
N LEU A 89 10.37 -7.52 2.39
CA LEU A 89 8.90 -7.39 2.56
C LEU A 89 8.43 -5.94 2.53
N ARG A 90 9.24 -5.01 3.08
CA ARG A 90 8.94 -3.56 3.07
C ARG A 90 8.96 -2.98 1.66
N ALA A 91 9.89 -3.40 0.81
CA ALA A 91 10.01 -2.95 -0.58
C ALA A 91 8.96 -3.61 -1.49
N TRP A 92 8.57 -4.86 -1.21
CA TRP A 92 7.42 -5.49 -1.86
C TRP A 92 6.12 -4.74 -1.53
N LEU A 93 5.89 -4.45 -0.25
CA LEU A 93 4.74 -3.67 0.19
C LEU A 93 4.77 -2.26 -0.43
N TRP A 94 5.94 -1.62 -0.46
CA TRP A 94 6.13 -0.30 -1.07
C TRP A 94 5.88 -0.31 -2.59
N ASN A 95 6.31 -1.35 -3.31
CA ASN A 95 6.08 -1.50 -4.75
C ASN A 95 4.65 -1.91 -5.08
N PHE A 96 4.00 -2.72 -4.25
CA PHE A 96 2.57 -3.02 -4.39
C PHE A 96 1.74 -1.75 -4.19
N VAL A 97 2.04 -1.00 -3.13
CA VAL A 97 1.42 0.29 -2.83
C VAL A 97 1.67 1.27 -3.98
N MET A 98 2.91 1.48 -4.44
CA MET A 98 3.21 2.42 -5.53
C MET A 98 2.73 1.96 -6.91
N GLY A 99 2.78 0.67 -7.23
CA GLY A 99 2.29 0.15 -8.50
C GLY A 99 0.77 0.29 -8.65
N LYS A 100 0.03 0.16 -7.55
CA LYS A 100 -1.41 0.46 -7.51
C LYS A 100 -1.71 1.96 -7.38
N LEU A 101 -0.86 2.74 -6.69
CA LEU A 101 -1.05 4.19 -6.46
C LEU A 101 -0.68 5.08 -7.67
N VAL A 102 0.37 4.75 -8.43
CA VAL A 102 0.95 5.60 -9.48
C VAL A 102 0.21 5.49 -10.83
N GLY A 103 -0.63 4.45 -10.99
CA GLY A 103 -1.47 4.28 -12.16
C GLY A 103 -2.76 5.11 -12.08
N HIS A 104 -2.73 6.30 -12.69
CA HIS A 104 -3.85 7.21 -12.96
C HIS A 104 -4.28 8.12 -11.80
N GLY A 105 -4.57 9.40 -12.13
CA GLY A 105 -4.95 10.49 -11.21
C GLY A 105 -6.28 10.34 -10.48
N TYR A 106 -6.65 9.11 -10.09
CA TYR A 106 -7.84 8.74 -9.33
C TYR A 106 -7.47 8.40 -7.88
N LEU A 107 -6.89 9.39 -7.18
CA LEU A 107 -6.60 9.33 -5.75
C LEU A 107 -7.79 8.90 -4.85
N PRO A 108 -9.08 9.21 -5.14
CA PRO A 108 -10.17 8.82 -4.23
C PRO A 108 -10.50 7.31 -4.26
N TRP A 109 -10.46 6.65 -5.42
CA TRP A 109 -10.92 5.26 -5.52
C TRP A 109 -9.95 4.26 -4.89
N GLN A 110 -8.65 4.57 -4.89
CA GLN A 110 -7.62 3.74 -4.25
C GLN A 110 -7.80 3.70 -2.73
N ALA A 111 -8.09 4.85 -2.09
CA ALA A 111 -8.36 4.92 -0.65
C ALA A 111 -9.58 4.06 -0.28
N LEU A 112 -10.65 4.09 -1.09
CA LEU A 112 -11.82 3.23 -0.90
C LEU A 112 -11.48 1.74 -1.01
N TYR A 113 -10.66 1.35 -1.98
CA TYR A 113 -10.20 -0.04 -2.12
C TYR A 113 -9.38 -0.50 -0.91
N PHE A 114 -8.43 0.32 -0.44
CA PHE A 114 -7.64 -0.01 0.76
C PHE A 114 -8.47 -0.04 2.03
N ALA A 115 -9.43 0.89 2.17
CA ALA A 115 -10.38 0.89 3.27
C ALA A 115 -11.21 -0.40 3.25
N LEU A 116 -11.75 -0.80 2.10
CA LEU A 116 -12.50 -2.04 1.97
C LEU A 116 -11.66 -3.27 2.34
N LEU A 117 -10.42 -3.36 1.85
CA LEU A 117 -9.51 -4.45 2.22
C LEU A 117 -9.20 -4.46 3.72
N ALA A 118 -8.97 -3.28 4.31
CA ALA A 118 -8.73 -3.17 5.74
C ALA A 118 -9.96 -3.58 6.57
N ILE A 119 -11.17 -3.24 6.13
CA ILE A 119 -12.44 -3.65 6.76
C ILE A 119 -12.62 -5.16 6.66
N LEU A 120 -12.35 -5.78 5.51
CA LEU A 120 -12.43 -7.23 5.37
C LEU A 120 -11.38 -7.95 6.23
N PHE A 121 -10.18 -7.38 6.36
CA PHE A 121 -9.14 -7.91 7.23
C PHE A 121 -9.52 -7.80 8.71
N GLY A 122 -9.98 -6.63 9.15
CA GLY A 122 -10.45 -6.42 10.52
C GLY A 122 -11.66 -7.30 10.85
N TRP A 123 -12.59 -7.49 9.92
CA TRP A 123 -13.69 -8.44 10.06
C TRP A 123 -13.18 -9.85 10.37
N ALA A 124 -12.21 -10.36 9.61
CA ALA A 124 -11.62 -11.67 9.87
C ALA A 124 -10.97 -11.75 11.26
N VAL A 125 -10.23 -10.71 11.67
CA VAL A 125 -9.58 -10.65 12.98
C VAL A 125 -10.63 -10.60 14.11
N PHE A 126 -11.62 -9.72 14.04
CA PHE A 126 -12.64 -9.59 15.09
C PHE A 126 -13.63 -10.76 15.11
N ALA A 127 -13.81 -11.48 14.00
CA ALA A 127 -14.54 -12.75 14.01
C ALA A 127 -13.83 -13.79 14.89
N THR A 128 -12.49 -13.86 14.84
CA THR A 128 -11.72 -14.73 15.74
C THR A 128 -11.84 -14.29 17.21
N ALA A 129 -11.97 -13.00 17.49
CA ALA A 129 -12.11 -12.49 18.86
C ALA A 129 -13.36 -13.03 19.56
N ILE A 130 -14.47 -13.24 18.84
CA ILE A 130 -15.67 -13.90 19.39
C ILE A 130 -15.36 -15.34 19.79
N HIS A 131 -14.70 -16.09 18.90
CA HIS A 131 -14.39 -17.51 19.13
C HIS A 131 -13.44 -17.74 20.32
N HIS A 132 -12.68 -16.72 20.70
CA HIS A 132 -11.78 -16.75 21.84
C HIS A 132 -12.38 -16.09 23.11
N ASP A 133 -13.70 -15.82 23.11
CA ASP A 133 -14.43 -15.13 24.18
C ASP A 133 -13.78 -13.80 24.59
N ALA A 134 -13.09 -13.15 23.65
CA ALA A 134 -12.30 -11.96 23.91
C ALA A 134 -13.14 -10.67 23.83
N MET A 135 -14.41 -10.73 23.42
CA MET A 135 -15.28 -9.56 23.27
C MET A 135 -16.25 -9.43 24.43
N ARG A 136 -16.38 -8.23 24.99
CA ARG A 136 -17.24 -7.95 26.15
C ARG A 136 -18.09 -6.71 25.97
N PRO A 137 -19.24 -6.62 26.69
CA PRO A 137 -20.00 -5.40 26.75
C PRO A 137 -19.19 -4.28 27.42
N SER A 138 -19.17 -3.10 26.81
CA SER A 138 -18.47 -1.92 27.31
C SER A 138 -19.27 -1.13 28.35
N LYS A 139 -20.61 -1.28 28.36
CA LYS A 139 -21.48 -0.45 29.19
C LYS A 139 -21.39 -0.86 30.66
N GLU A 140 -21.01 0.09 31.51
CA GLU A 140 -20.87 -0.07 32.96
C GLU A 140 -22.12 -0.67 33.64
N ARG A 141 -23.31 -0.22 33.23
CA ARG A 141 -24.59 -0.76 33.72
C ARG A 141 -24.67 -2.29 33.59
N ILE A 142 -24.08 -2.85 32.53
CA ILE A 142 -24.09 -4.29 32.27
C ILE A 142 -23.00 -4.96 33.08
N THR A 143 -21.77 -4.45 33.00
CA THR A 143 -20.60 -5.07 33.66
C THR A 143 -20.68 -5.06 35.18
N MET A 144 -21.36 -4.07 35.78
CA MET A 144 -21.61 -4.00 37.22
C MET A 144 -22.87 -4.76 37.66
N SER A 145 -23.68 -5.29 36.74
CA SER A 145 -24.89 -6.02 37.12
C SER A 145 -24.55 -7.37 37.76
N ALA A 146 -25.28 -7.76 38.80
CA ALA A 146 -25.11 -9.06 39.45
C ALA A 146 -25.27 -10.23 38.47
N LYS A 147 -26.21 -10.10 37.52
CA LYS A 147 -26.44 -11.11 36.46
C LYS A 147 -25.21 -11.31 35.57
N TYR A 148 -24.56 -10.22 35.16
CA TYR A 148 -23.34 -10.29 34.35
C TYR A 148 -22.19 -10.92 35.14
N GLN A 149 -21.97 -10.52 36.39
CA GLN A 149 -20.88 -11.10 37.20
C GLN A 149 -21.09 -12.59 37.49
N ILE A 150 -22.33 -13.00 37.78
CA ILE A 150 -22.67 -14.42 37.96
C ILE A 150 -22.43 -15.19 36.65
N GLY A 151 -22.85 -14.64 35.51
CA GLY A 151 -22.60 -15.22 34.19
C GLY A 151 -21.10 -15.40 33.93
N LEU A 152 -20.31 -14.34 34.15
CA LEU A 152 -18.87 -14.34 33.92
C LEU A 152 -18.14 -15.39 34.77
N ASN A 153 -18.52 -15.55 36.03
CA ASN A 153 -17.98 -16.59 36.92
C ASN A 153 -18.29 -18.01 36.44
N ASN A 154 -19.36 -18.18 35.65
CA ASN A 154 -19.75 -19.43 35.04
C ASN A 154 -19.26 -19.56 33.58
N GLY A 155 -18.41 -18.64 33.11
CA GLY A 155 -17.89 -18.63 31.74
C GLY A 155 -18.90 -18.19 30.67
N VAL A 156 -19.97 -17.48 31.05
CA VAL A 156 -21.03 -17.03 30.15
C VAL A 156 -21.10 -15.51 30.11
N ILE A 157 -20.97 -14.93 28.91
CA ILE A 157 -21.20 -13.50 28.70
C ILE A 157 -22.71 -13.25 28.60
N TRP A 158 -23.29 -12.66 29.65
CA TRP A 158 -24.72 -12.31 29.65
C TRP A 158 -24.95 -10.88 29.17
N THR A 159 -25.87 -10.71 28.22
CA THR A 159 -26.34 -9.39 27.80
C THR A 159 -27.87 -9.30 27.92
N PRO A 160 -28.42 -8.13 28.26
CA PRO A 160 -29.86 -7.90 28.19
C PRO A 160 -30.41 -8.07 26.77
N PRO A 161 -31.71 -8.37 26.61
CA PRO A 161 -32.34 -8.50 25.29
C PRO A 161 -32.30 -7.22 24.43
N ASP A 162 -32.20 -6.04 25.06
CA ASP A 162 -32.08 -4.74 24.41
C ASP A 162 -30.62 -4.37 24.05
N TYR A 163 -29.65 -5.22 24.40
CA TYR A 163 -28.25 -5.01 24.05
C TYR A 163 -27.98 -5.49 22.62
N PRO A 164 -27.33 -4.68 21.77
CA PRO A 164 -27.08 -5.08 20.40
C PRO A 164 -26.12 -6.28 20.34
N GLU A 165 -26.48 -7.29 19.55
CA GLU A 165 -25.60 -8.41 19.25
C GLU A 165 -24.34 -7.94 18.54
N PHE A 166 -23.23 -8.61 18.83
CA PHE A 166 -21.96 -8.29 18.21
C PHE A 166 -21.95 -8.71 16.74
N ASN A 167 -21.60 -7.78 15.86
CA ASN A 167 -21.38 -8.06 14.45
C ASN A 167 -19.95 -7.67 14.06
N ALA A 168 -19.09 -8.66 13.81
CA ALA A 168 -17.66 -8.43 13.53
C ALA A 168 -17.41 -7.54 12.29
N PHE A 169 -18.25 -7.63 11.26
CA PHE A 169 -18.08 -6.83 10.05
C PHE A 169 -18.44 -5.37 10.31
N VAL A 170 -19.60 -5.13 10.92
CA VAL A 170 -20.05 -3.76 11.26
C VAL A 170 -19.09 -3.15 12.28
N TYR A 171 -18.67 -3.89 13.30
CA TYR A 171 -17.66 -3.46 14.26
C TYR A 171 -16.34 -3.07 13.58
N SER A 172 -15.86 -3.88 12.63
CA SER A 172 -14.64 -3.56 11.88
C SER A 172 -14.80 -2.27 11.07
N ALA A 173 -15.95 -2.04 10.44
CA ALA A 173 -16.19 -0.81 9.72
C ALA A 173 -16.29 0.41 10.66
N ASP A 174 -16.96 0.26 11.79
CA ASP A 174 -17.16 1.28 12.83
C ASP A 174 -15.82 1.78 13.38
N VAL A 175 -14.97 0.86 13.82
CA VAL A 175 -13.64 1.17 14.37
C VAL A 175 -12.72 1.79 13.31
N PHE A 176 -12.82 1.35 12.06
CA PHE A 176 -11.94 1.80 10.98
C PHE A 176 -12.31 3.18 10.42
N LEU A 177 -13.60 3.51 10.41
CA LEU A 177 -14.13 4.72 9.75
C LEU A 177 -14.47 5.78 10.80
N PRO A 178 -13.53 6.66 11.19
CA PRO A 178 -13.73 7.59 12.31
C PRO A 178 -14.85 8.63 12.12
N ILE A 179 -15.40 8.73 10.90
CA ILE A 179 -16.46 9.69 10.54
C ILE A 179 -17.85 9.04 10.66
N VAL A 180 -17.95 7.71 10.65
CA VAL A 180 -19.21 6.97 10.62
C VAL A 180 -19.39 6.21 11.92
N ASP A 181 -20.51 6.42 12.59
CA ASP A 181 -20.83 5.74 13.86
C ASP A 181 -21.96 4.72 13.66
N PHE A 182 -21.60 3.45 13.53
CA PHE A 182 -22.53 2.31 13.51
C PHE A 182 -22.88 1.82 14.92
N HIS A 183 -22.36 2.48 15.95
CA HIS A 183 -22.57 2.25 17.37
C HIS A 183 -22.00 0.93 17.92
N GLN A 184 -21.52 -0.01 17.11
CA GLN A 184 -20.99 -1.31 17.54
C GLN A 184 -19.76 -1.16 18.45
N GLU A 185 -18.81 -0.28 18.10
CA GLU A 185 -17.63 0.03 18.92
C GLU A 185 -18.05 0.50 20.32
N SER A 186 -19.11 1.31 20.39
CA SER A 186 -19.58 1.86 21.66
C SER A 186 -20.16 0.81 22.61
N TYR A 187 -20.50 -0.40 22.13
CA TYR A 187 -21.09 -1.49 22.91
C TYR A 187 -20.14 -2.66 23.14
N TRP A 188 -19.10 -2.84 22.34
CA TRP A 188 -18.25 -4.03 22.44
C TRP A 188 -16.78 -3.63 22.55
N LEU A 189 -16.04 -4.28 23.44
CA LEU A 189 -14.61 -4.07 23.59
C LEU A 189 -13.88 -5.42 23.67
N PRO A 190 -12.73 -5.55 23.00
CA PRO A 190 -11.84 -6.67 23.23
C PRO A 190 -11.21 -6.51 24.63
N VAL A 191 -11.49 -7.42 25.57
CA VAL A 191 -10.97 -7.35 26.96
C VAL A 191 -10.53 -8.74 27.43
N PRO A 192 -9.31 -8.90 27.98
CA PRO A 192 -8.79 -10.19 28.43
C PRO A 192 -9.59 -10.79 29.60
N ILE A 193 -9.94 -12.09 29.50
CA ILE A 193 -10.38 -12.93 30.65
C ILE A 193 -9.20 -13.77 31.14
N ASN A 194 -9.26 -14.21 32.40
CA ASN A 194 -8.16 -14.86 33.13
C ASN A 194 -7.44 -16.00 32.38
N GLU A 195 -8.11 -16.72 31.47
CA GLU A 195 -7.49 -17.82 30.71
C GLU A 195 -6.98 -17.43 29.30
N SER A 196 -7.41 -16.28 28.77
CA SER A 196 -7.09 -15.79 27.41
C SER A 196 -6.45 -14.40 27.41
N TRP A 197 -5.67 -14.09 28.45
CA TRP A 197 -4.95 -12.82 28.61
C TRP A 197 -4.13 -12.40 27.38
N LEU A 198 -3.38 -13.33 26.79
CA LEU A 198 -2.51 -13.05 25.63
C LEU A 198 -3.33 -12.63 24.40
N TRP A 199 -4.43 -13.33 24.12
CA TRP A 199 -5.31 -13.04 23.00
C TRP A 199 -6.05 -11.73 23.21
N GLY A 200 -6.60 -11.48 24.40
CA GLY A 200 -7.26 -10.22 24.73
C GLY A 200 -6.36 -9.00 24.53
N ARG A 201 -5.11 -9.05 25.03
CA ARG A 201 -4.14 -7.96 24.82
C ARG A 201 -3.75 -7.78 23.35
N TRP A 202 -3.69 -8.87 22.59
CA TRP A 202 -3.43 -8.81 21.15
C TRP A 202 -4.55 -8.08 20.41
N TYR A 203 -5.82 -8.39 20.71
CA TYR A 203 -6.97 -7.72 20.11
C TYR A 203 -7.08 -6.26 20.53
N GLU A 204 -6.77 -5.92 21.78
CA GLU A 204 -6.70 -4.52 22.22
C GLU A 204 -5.61 -3.75 21.45
N MET A 205 -4.40 -4.29 21.35
CA MET A 205 -3.32 -3.64 20.60
C MET A 205 -3.68 -3.50 19.12
N PHE A 206 -4.27 -4.54 18.53
CA PHE A 206 -4.77 -4.50 17.16
C PHE A 206 -5.81 -3.40 16.99
N LEU A 207 -6.78 -3.29 17.90
CA LEU A 207 -7.82 -2.25 17.89
C LEU A 207 -7.20 -0.85 17.78
N TRP A 208 -6.24 -0.51 18.65
CA TRP A 208 -5.58 0.80 18.63
C TRP A 208 -4.84 1.09 17.32
N LEU A 209 -4.09 0.10 16.82
CA LEU A 209 -3.38 0.23 15.54
C LEU A 209 -4.36 0.38 14.38
N TYR A 210 -5.49 -0.31 14.45
CA TYR A 210 -6.52 -0.31 13.43
C TYR A 210 -7.29 1.02 13.39
N ILE A 211 -7.63 1.60 14.54
CA ILE A 211 -8.16 2.97 14.67
C ILE A 211 -7.17 3.97 14.06
N ALA A 212 -5.90 3.91 14.45
CA ALA A 212 -4.88 4.82 13.93
C ALA A 212 -4.72 4.72 12.40
N LEU A 213 -4.75 3.50 11.86
CA LEU A 213 -4.73 3.26 10.43
C LEU A 213 -5.94 3.88 9.71
N GLY A 214 -7.13 3.75 10.30
CA GLY A 214 -8.37 4.37 9.83
C GLY A 214 -8.27 5.89 9.70
N TRP A 215 -7.72 6.55 10.72
CA TRP A 215 -7.44 8.00 10.70
C TRP A 215 -6.47 8.39 9.59
N ILE A 216 -5.39 7.64 9.41
CA ILE A 216 -4.39 7.91 8.35
C ILE A 216 -5.02 7.78 6.96
N ILE A 217 -5.76 6.69 6.69
CA ILE A 217 -6.37 6.47 5.37
C ILE A 217 -7.47 7.50 5.09
N THR A 218 -8.28 7.82 6.09
CA THR A 218 -9.36 8.82 5.94
C THR A 218 -8.80 10.21 5.65
N THR A 219 -7.76 10.64 6.38
CA THR A 219 -7.12 11.95 6.15
C THR A 219 -6.44 12.03 4.78
N LEU A 220 -5.75 10.96 4.35
CA LEU A 220 -5.17 10.88 3.00
C LEU A 220 -6.26 10.94 1.92
N GLY A 221 -7.39 10.27 2.12
CA GLY A 221 -8.53 10.32 1.21
C GLY A 221 -9.10 11.73 1.06
N VAL A 222 -9.31 12.45 2.17
CA VAL A 222 -9.78 13.84 2.17
C VAL A 222 -8.78 14.76 1.47
N LEU A 223 -7.48 14.63 1.77
CA LEU A 223 -6.43 15.40 1.12
C LEU A 223 -6.39 15.16 -0.40
N GLY A 224 -6.49 13.89 -0.82
CA GLY A 224 -6.57 13.51 -2.22
C GLY A 224 -7.75 14.16 -2.95
N LEU A 225 -8.93 14.18 -2.33
CA LEU A 225 -10.12 14.84 -2.86
C LEU A 225 -9.92 16.36 -3.00
N THR A 226 -9.36 17.02 -1.97
CA THR A 226 -9.10 18.46 -2.03
C THR A 226 -8.09 18.85 -3.10
N SER A 227 -7.09 17.99 -3.37
CA SER A 227 -6.11 18.25 -4.42
C SER A 227 -6.71 18.22 -5.82
N ILE A 228 -7.74 17.40 -6.06
CA ILE A 228 -8.42 17.34 -7.36
C ILE A 228 -9.20 18.63 -7.61
N VAL A 229 -9.96 19.09 -6.61
CA VAL A 229 -10.77 20.32 -6.71
C VAL A 229 -9.91 21.56 -6.99
N LYS A 230 -8.68 21.58 -6.48
CA LYS A 230 -7.76 22.70 -6.71
C LYS A 230 -7.20 22.73 -8.14
N LYS A 231 -7.13 21.57 -8.81
CA LYS A 231 -6.57 21.44 -10.16
C LYS A 231 -7.53 21.88 -11.27
N ASP A 232 -8.83 21.94 -10.99
CA ASP A 232 -9.86 22.40 -11.95
C ASP A 232 -10.04 23.93 -11.96
N LYS A 233 -9.34 24.67 -11.08
CA LYS A 233 -9.48 26.13 -10.94
C LYS A 233 -8.33 26.94 -11.53
N ASP A 234 -7.27 26.30 -12.00
CA ASP A 234 -6.08 26.90 -12.63
C ASP A 234 -5.99 26.48 -14.11
#